data_AF-A0A3P1X9Y4-F1
#
_entry.id   AF-A0A3P1X9Y4-F1
#
_cell.length_a   1.000
_cell.length_b   1.000
_cell.length_c   1.000
_cell.angle_alpha   90.00
_cell.angle_beta   90.00
_cell.angle_gamma   90.00
#
_symmetry.space_group_name_H-M   'P 1'
#
loop_
_entity.id
_entity.type
_entity.pdbx_description
1 polymer ?
#
loop_
_entity_poly.entity_id
_entity_poly.type
_entity_poly.pdbx_seq_one_letter_code
_entity_poly.pdbx_strand_id
1 'polypeptide(L)'
;MTWTSSDASVATVDGAGLVTIRKKGKATVTARANDGSGVSASCLFDVIRTVANETIDGLRIYAAGGALRLTLPKAETVHIYNVEGSLVKTLTLPAGDHVQPLPSGVYLVRVGEQVTKILVK
;
A
#
# COMPACT_ATOMS: atom_id res chain seq x y z
N MET A 1 22.82 28.12 0.25
CA MET A 1 21.91 27.31 1.10
C MET A 1 22.56 25.94 1.26
N THR A 2 22.55 25.39 2.47
CA THR A 2 23.12 24.07 2.76
C THR A 2 22.01 23.14 3.23
N TRP A 3 21.95 21.95 2.66
CA TRP A 3 21.00 20.91 3.04
C TRP A 3 21.72 19.78 3.75
N THR A 4 21.13 19.28 4.83
CA THR A 4 21.63 18.10 5.55
C THR A 4 20.48 17.17 5.90
N SER A 5 20.77 15.87 5.96
CA SER A 5 19.85 14.85 6.50
C SER A 5 20.47 14.25 7.76
N SER A 6 19.66 14.00 8.78
CA SER A 6 20.09 13.31 10.00
C SER A 6 20.43 11.84 9.77
N ASP A 7 19.84 11.21 8.75
CA ASP A 7 20.08 9.82 8.39
C ASP A 7 19.95 9.62 6.87
N ALA A 8 21.10 9.61 6.19
CA ALA A 8 21.19 9.41 4.74
C ALA A 8 20.79 7.98 4.30
N SER A 9 20.72 7.01 5.21
CA SER A 9 20.21 5.67 4.89
C SER A 9 18.68 5.63 4.81
N VAL A 10 17.99 6.57 5.47
CA VAL A 10 16.52 6.72 5.47
C VAL A 10 16.07 7.74 4.42
N ALA A 11 16.68 8.92 4.37
CA ALA A 11 16.38 9.96 3.39
C ALA A 11 17.64 10.75 3.02
N THR A 12 17.88 10.96 1.72
CA THR A 12 18.94 11.85 1.22
C THR A 12 18.33 13.14 0.70
N VAL A 13 19.07 14.25 0.79
CA VAL A 13 18.69 15.55 0.22
C VAL A 13 19.85 16.04 -0.65
N ASP A 14 19.55 16.59 -1.82
CA ASP A 14 20.57 17.17 -2.71
C ASP A 14 20.75 18.69 -2.49
N GLY A 15 21.66 19.31 -3.24
CA GLY A 15 21.95 20.74 -3.14
C GLY A 15 20.79 21.66 -3.59
N ALA A 16 19.84 21.14 -4.37
CA ALA A 16 18.63 21.86 -4.78
C ALA A 16 17.48 21.68 -3.77
N GLY A 17 17.63 20.81 -2.77
CA GLY A 17 16.60 20.50 -1.78
C GLY A 17 15.67 19.36 -2.18
N LEU A 18 16.00 18.58 -3.21
CA LEU A 18 15.24 17.39 -3.58
C LEU A 18 15.52 16.28 -2.55
N VAL A 19 14.46 15.87 -1.85
CA VAL A 19 14.53 14.79 -0.86
C VAL A 19 14.14 13.46 -1.50
N THR A 20 15.05 12.49 -1.43
CA THR A 20 14.86 11.11 -1.89
C THR A 20 14.77 10.17 -0.69
N ILE A 21 13.66 9.48 -0.56
CA ILE A 21 13.44 8.47 0.47
C ILE A 21 14.09 7.14 0.07
N ARG A 22 14.81 6.50 1.00
CA ARG A 22 15.56 5.26 0.76
C ARG A 22 15.10 4.08 1.60
N LYS A 23 14.83 4.30 2.89
CA LYS A 23 14.46 3.22 3.82
C LYS A 23 13.39 3.67 4.81
N LYS A 24 12.61 2.70 5.31
CA LYS A 24 11.73 2.88 6.47
C LYS A 24 12.53 3.40 7.66
N GLY A 25 12.03 4.42 8.33
CA GLY A 25 12.69 5.04 9.47
C GLY A 25 12.37 6.52 9.59
N LYS A 26 13.05 7.19 10.52
CA LYS A 26 12.90 8.63 10.73
C LYS A 26 14.16 9.36 10.27
N ALA A 27 13.98 10.40 9.47
CA ALA A 27 15.06 11.29 9.08
C ALA A 27 14.58 12.73 9.15
N THR A 28 15.39 13.62 9.70
CA THR A 28 15.15 15.05 9.70
C THR A 28 16.02 15.69 8.63
N VAL A 29 15.40 16.41 7.70
CA VAL A 29 16.11 17.21 6.70
C VAL A 29 16.15 18.66 7.17
N THR A 30 17.32 19.29 7.12
CA THR A 30 17.54 20.67 7.55
C THR A 30 18.06 21.52 6.39
N ALA A 31 17.42 22.67 6.16
CA ALA A 31 17.91 23.73 5.30
C ALA A 31 18.59 24.80 6.15
N ARG A 32 19.78 25.25 5.76
CA ARG A 32 20.52 26.34 6.41
C ARG A 32 20.86 27.44 5.41
N ALA A 33 20.59 28.69 5.77
CA ALA A 33 21.01 29.86 5.01
C ALA A 33 22.54 30.05 5.11
N ASN A 34 23.19 30.37 4.00
CA ASN A 34 24.65 30.60 3.93
C ASN A 34 25.00 32.08 3.80
N ASP A 35 24.03 32.98 3.98
CA ASP A 35 24.16 34.43 3.90
C ASP A 35 24.66 35.07 5.21
N GLY A 36 25.05 34.25 6.19
CA GLY A 36 25.50 34.72 7.50
C GLY A 36 24.37 35.02 8.50
N SER A 37 23.11 34.92 8.11
CA SER A 37 21.95 35.17 8.99
C SER A 37 21.79 34.15 10.13
N GLY A 38 22.36 32.95 9.95
CA GLY A 38 22.21 31.84 10.90
C GLY A 38 20.85 31.15 10.85
N VAL A 39 19.95 31.53 9.92
CA VAL A 39 18.60 30.98 9.81
C VAL A 39 18.64 29.52 9.31
N SER A 40 17.83 28.65 9.94
CA SER A 40 17.61 27.27 9.50
C SER A 40 16.15 26.85 9.68
N ALA A 41 15.73 25.84 8.91
CA ALA A 41 14.43 25.20 9.02
C ALA A 41 14.61 23.68 8.89
N SER A 42 13.80 22.91 9.62
CA SER A 42 13.87 21.45 9.60
C SER A 42 12.50 20.81 9.38
N CYS A 43 12.50 19.64 8.75
CA CYS A 43 11.31 18.83 8.51
C CYS A 43 11.60 17.37 8.90
N LEU A 44 10.73 16.79 9.73
CA LEU A 44 10.80 15.38 10.12
C LEU A 44 10.05 14.53 9.10
N PHE A 45 10.74 13.54 8.54
CA PHE A 45 10.16 12.49 7.72
C PHE A 45 10.01 11.24 8.57
N ASP A 46 8.76 10.80 8.77
CA ASP A 46 8.44 9.48 9.33
C ASP A 46 8.08 8.53 8.18
N VAL A 47 9.08 7.81 7.68
CA VAL A 47 8.92 6.90 6.55
C VAL A 47 8.35 5.59 7.07
N ILE A 48 7.03 5.48 7.01
CA ILE A 48 6.31 4.30 7.51
C ILE A 48 6.45 3.12 6.53
N ARG A 49 6.63 3.40 5.21
CA ARG A 49 6.82 2.42 4.13
C ARG A 49 7.67 3.02 3.01
N THR A 50 8.58 2.23 2.42
CA THR A 50 9.36 2.62 1.23
C THR A 50 8.92 1.82 0.05
N VAL A 51 7.88 2.29 -0.64
CA VAL A 51 7.37 1.60 -1.81
C VAL A 51 7.49 2.49 -3.04
N ALA A 52 8.67 2.48 -3.64
CA ALA A 52 8.74 2.49 -5.10
C ALA A 52 8.51 1.02 -5.51
N ASN A 53 7.29 0.69 -5.96
CA ASN A 53 6.89 -0.64 -6.43
C ASN A 53 7.30 -1.83 -5.55
N GLU A 54 6.83 -1.89 -4.30
CA GLU A 54 6.62 -3.23 -3.74
C GLU A 54 5.45 -3.87 -4.49
N THR A 55 5.67 -5.05 -5.05
CA THR A 55 4.60 -6.06 -5.09
C THR A 55 3.98 -6.04 -3.70
N ILE A 56 2.76 -5.51 -3.51
CA ILE A 56 2.12 -5.64 -2.18
C ILE A 56 1.96 -7.15 -2.01
N ASP A 57 2.88 -7.71 -1.24
CA ASP A 57 3.05 -9.15 -1.08
C ASP A 57 2.02 -9.56 -0.03
N GLY A 58 0.80 -9.76 -0.50
CA GLY A 58 -0.33 -9.88 0.41
C GLY A 58 -1.65 -10.08 -0.30
N LEU A 59 -2.56 -10.70 0.46
CA LEU A 59 -3.93 -10.92 0.05
C LEU A 59 -4.61 -9.58 -0.26
N ARG A 60 -4.99 -9.37 -1.52
CA ARG A 60 -5.86 -8.27 -1.93
C ARG A 60 -7.24 -8.79 -2.26
N ILE A 61 -8.28 -8.11 -1.78
CA ILE A 61 -9.68 -8.43 -2.08
C ILE A 61 -10.40 -7.10 -2.31
N TYR A 62 -10.86 -6.85 -3.54
CA TYR A 62 -11.58 -5.61 -3.86
C TYR A 62 -12.51 -5.79 -5.06
N ALA A 63 -13.46 -4.88 -5.23
CA ALA A 63 -14.37 -4.86 -6.38
C ALA A 63 -13.95 -3.75 -7.35
N ALA A 64 -13.84 -4.07 -8.65
CA ALA A 64 -13.64 -3.08 -9.70
C ALA A 64 -14.11 -3.61 -11.06
N GLY A 65 -14.87 -2.78 -11.79
CA GLY A 65 -15.35 -3.10 -13.14
C GLY A 65 -16.32 -4.28 -13.18
N GLY A 66 -17.30 -4.34 -12.28
CA GLY A 66 -18.29 -5.43 -12.23
C GLY A 66 -17.71 -6.80 -11.80
N ALA A 67 -16.54 -6.81 -11.17
CA ALA A 67 -15.87 -8.04 -10.78
C ALA A 67 -15.21 -7.94 -9.41
N LEU A 68 -15.14 -9.08 -8.73
CA LEU A 68 -14.21 -9.31 -7.62
C LEU A 68 -12.81 -9.50 -8.20
N ARG A 69 -11.85 -8.76 -7.67
CA ARG A 69 -10.42 -8.87 -7.98
C ARG A 69 -9.67 -9.33 -6.74
N LEU A 70 -8.82 -10.32 -6.95
CA LEU A 70 -8.06 -11.00 -5.90
C LEU A 70 -6.59 -11.00 -6.29
N THR A 71 -5.71 -10.80 -5.31
CA THR A 71 -4.29 -11.18 -5.41
C THR A 71 -4.04 -12.16 -4.28
N LEU A 72 -3.66 -13.40 -4.61
CA LEU A 72 -3.41 -14.45 -3.63
C LEU A 72 -1.91 -14.69 -3.45
N PRO A 73 -1.36 -14.62 -2.23
CA PRO A 73 0.07 -14.91 -1.99
C PRO A 73 0.40 -16.41 -2.08
N LYS A 74 -0.62 -17.27 -1.94
CA LYS A 74 -0.52 -18.73 -2.07
C LYS A 74 -1.82 -19.29 -2.63
N ALA A 75 -1.81 -20.54 -3.07
CA ALA A 75 -3.03 -21.22 -3.49
C ALA A 75 -4.02 -21.32 -2.31
N GLU A 76 -5.27 -20.94 -2.53
CA GLU A 76 -6.26 -20.85 -1.46
C GLU A 76 -7.69 -21.03 -1.99
N THR A 77 -8.58 -21.48 -1.11
CA THR A 77 -10.02 -21.60 -1.39
C THR A 77 -10.70 -20.29 -1.03
N VAL A 78 -11.39 -19.71 -2.01
CA VAL A 78 -12.17 -18.48 -1.88
C VAL A 78 -13.65 -18.83 -1.83
N HIS A 79 -14.32 -18.39 -0.78
CA HIS A 79 -15.77 -18.50 -0.63
C HIS A 79 -16.41 -17.11 -0.77
N ILE A 80 -17.44 -17.01 -1.59
CA ILE A 80 -18.18 -15.78 -1.85
C ILE A 80 -19.60 -15.98 -1.35
N TYR A 81 -20.05 -15.13 -0.44
CA TYR A 81 -21.38 -15.16 0.14
C TYR A 81 -22.14 -13.87 -0.20
N ASN A 82 -23.46 -13.94 -0.29
CA ASN A 82 -24.31 -12.74 -0.34
C ASN A 82 -24.51 -12.17 1.09
N VAL A 83 -25.24 -11.05 1.20
CA VAL A 83 -25.54 -10.43 2.51
C VAL A 83 -26.46 -11.25 3.40
N GLU A 84 -27.20 -12.19 2.83
CA GLU A 84 -28.07 -13.12 3.55
C GLU A 84 -27.28 -14.33 4.11
N GLY A 85 -25.97 -14.38 3.87
CA GLY A 85 -25.09 -15.48 4.30
C GLY A 85 -25.14 -16.72 3.41
N SER A 86 -25.91 -16.70 2.32
CA SER A 86 -25.94 -17.79 1.35
C SER A 86 -24.65 -17.82 0.53
N LEU A 87 -24.09 -19.01 0.38
CA LEU A 87 -22.90 -19.25 -0.45
C LEU A 87 -23.26 -19.06 -1.93
N VAL A 88 -22.65 -18.06 -2.55
CA VAL A 88 -22.79 -17.74 -3.98
C VAL A 88 -21.82 -18.55 -4.81
N LYS A 89 -20.56 -18.68 -4.36
CA LYS A 89 -19.53 -19.41 -5.12
C LYS A 89 -18.37 -19.90 -4.23
N THR A 90 -17.79 -21.03 -4.60
CA THR A 90 -16.50 -21.51 -4.08
C THR A 90 -15.51 -21.65 -5.23
N LEU A 91 -14.30 -21.13 -5.06
CA LEU A 91 -13.22 -21.18 -6.04
C LEU A 91 -11.94 -21.69 -5.38
N THR A 92 -11.26 -22.65 -6.00
CA THR A 92 -9.89 -23.01 -5.62
C THR A 92 -8.94 -22.32 -6.60
N LEU A 93 -8.19 -21.34 -6.13
CA LEU A 93 -7.37 -20.49 -6.97
C LEU A 93 -5.87 -20.63 -6.61
N PRO A 94 -4.96 -20.68 -7.59
CA PRO A 94 -3.52 -20.66 -7.32
C PRO A 94 -3.06 -19.27 -6.83
N ALA A 95 -1.80 -19.16 -6.41
CA ALA A 95 -1.19 -17.86 -6.14
C ALA A 95 -1.23 -16.97 -7.40
N GLY A 96 -1.33 -15.65 -7.20
CA GLY A 96 -1.37 -14.66 -8.28
C GLY A 96 -2.69 -13.87 -8.34
N ASP A 97 -2.86 -13.15 -9.45
CA ASP A 97 -4.01 -12.27 -9.67
C ASP A 97 -5.17 -12.99 -10.34
N HIS A 98 -6.38 -12.76 -9.83
CA HIS A 98 -7.61 -13.36 -10.31
C HIS A 98 -8.72 -12.32 -10.46
N VAL A 99 -9.57 -12.54 -11.46
CA VAL A 99 -10.76 -11.72 -11.70
C VAL A 99 -11.96 -12.65 -11.78
N GLN A 100 -12.92 -12.46 -10.88
CA GLN A 100 -14.19 -13.17 -10.86
C GLN A 100 -15.32 -12.17 -11.12
N PRO A 101 -15.93 -12.18 -12.33
CA PRO A 101 -17.15 -11.43 -12.59
C PRO A 101 -18.24 -11.80 -11.57
N LEU A 102 -18.92 -10.78 -11.06
CA LEU A 102 -20.03 -10.92 -10.11
C LEU A 102 -21.12 -9.91 -10.48
N PRO A 103 -22.41 -10.25 -10.34
CA PRO A 103 -23.49 -9.27 -10.45
C PRO A 103 -23.29 -8.10 -9.48
N SER A 104 -23.88 -6.95 -9.81
CA SER A 104 -23.89 -5.81 -8.89
C SER A 104 -24.58 -6.23 -7.59
N GLY A 105 -23.93 -5.95 -6.46
CA GLY A 105 -24.36 -6.46 -5.18
C GLY A 105 -23.30 -6.38 -4.11
N VAL A 106 -23.72 -6.65 -2.88
CA VAL A 106 -22.82 -6.72 -1.72
C VAL A 106 -22.49 -8.18 -1.45
N TYR A 107 -21.20 -8.46 -1.29
CA TYR A 107 -20.70 -9.80 -1.04
C TYR A 107 -19.75 -9.83 0.16
N LEU A 108 -19.76 -10.94 0.88
CA LEU A 108 -18.71 -11.30 1.83
C LEU A 108 -17.79 -12.30 1.16
N VAL A 109 -16.52 -11.94 1.02
CA VAL A 109 -15.49 -12.78 0.40
C VAL A 109 -14.57 -13.27 1.49
N ARG A 110 -14.52 -14.60 1.66
CA ARG A 110 -13.65 -15.28 2.60
C ARG A 110 -12.52 -15.96 1.87
N VAL A 111 -11.29 -15.67 2.30
CA VAL A 111 -10.05 -16.29 1.81
C VAL A 111 -9.28 -16.70 3.05
N GLY A 112 -9.25 -18.00 3.33
CA GLY A 112 -8.72 -18.53 4.60
C GLY A 112 -9.48 -18.01 5.82
N GLU A 113 -8.76 -17.34 6.72
CA GLU A 113 -9.32 -16.67 7.92
C GLU A 113 -9.81 -15.25 7.64
N GLN A 114 -9.39 -14.64 6.52
CA GLN A 114 -9.74 -13.26 6.21
C GLN A 114 -11.12 -13.20 5.54
N VAL A 115 -11.99 -12.34 6.07
CA VAL A 115 -13.30 -12.05 5.49
C VAL A 115 -13.39 -10.58 5.16
N THR A 116 -13.78 -10.25 3.94
CA THR A 116 -13.91 -8.87 3.46
C THR A 116 -15.28 -8.65 2.84
N LYS A 117 -15.97 -7.58 3.25
CA LYS A 117 -17.17 -7.09 2.59
C LYS A 117 -16.78 -6.27 1.37
N ILE A 118 -17.33 -6.60 0.21
CA ILE A 118 -17.16 -5.83 -1.02
C ILE A 118 -18.51 -5.40 -1.58
N LEU A 119 -18.52 -4.29 -2.31
CA LEU A 119 -19.64 -3.82 -3.09
C LEU A 119 -19.22 -3.83 -4.56
N VAL A 120 -19.84 -4.69 -5.36
CA VAL A 120 -19.71 -4.70 -6.81
C VAL A 120 -20.76 -3.75 -7.37
N LYS A 121 -20.31 -2.76 -8.15
CA LYS A 121 -21.18 -1.82 -8.87
C LYS A 121 -21.37 -2.30 -10.29
#